data_AF-M9M8P5-F1
#
_entry.id   AF-M9M8P5-F1
#
_cell.length_a   1.000
_cell.length_b   1.000
_cell.length_c   1.000
_cell.angle_alpha   90.00
_cell.angle_beta   90.00
_cell.angle_gamma   90.00
#
_symmetry.space_group_name_H-M   'P 1'
#
loop_
_entity.id
_entity.type
_entity.pdbx_description
1 polymer ?
#
loop_
_entity_poly.entity_id
_entity_poly.type
_entity_poly.pdbx_seq_one_letter_code
_entity_poly.pdbx_strand_id
1 'polypeptide(L)'
;MKIIEICYPPYYEDTNINNDCIDVFIDMEDGVTYTITFWTPNNYYWCMDKEKLDYFPFGCPDIHVKSLTKENITKAIEDYAQDEAYFLKLSFLGGCDRNGALSIDEMNHIIRTINNRTFLWEKELYSELHKLEIIDIEYPLYYGYVNKDDGCIPVIVTVNDGMTYKITVITPNYYYGYMHKNKMGYMPPSPPHLKVRSLTKQYIQQALESCLEDNGYALKFYFVAQNGRFDIKKLNKMLAEIKEDQDEFNQDE
;
A
#
# COMPACT_ATOMS: atom_id res chain seq x y z
N MET A 1 17.85 -8.65 -3.52
CA MET A 1 18.60 -7.64 -4.30
C MET A 1 19.56 -6.93 -3.39
N LYS A 2 20.74 -6.59 -3.89
CA LYS A 2 21.78 -5.89 -3.13
C LYS A 2 21.53 -4.38 -3.17
N ILE A 3 21.63 -3.77 -2.00
CA ILE A 3 21.63 -2.31 -1.80
C ILE A 3 23.04 -1.80 -2.11
N ILE A 4 23.14 -0.76 -2.93
CA ILE A 4 24.38 -0.06 -3.25
C ILE A 4 24.57 1.12 -2.30
N GLU A 5 23.56 1.97 -2.19
CA GLU A 5 23.60 3.18 -1.37
C GLU A 5 22.20 3.53 -0.81
N ILE A 6 22.18 4.20 0.35
CA ILE A 6 20.96 4.77 0.95
C ILE A 6 21.22 6.25 1.19
N CYS A 7 20.52 7.09 0.43
CA CYS A 7 20.62 8.54 0.47
C CYS A 7 19.41 9.14 1.21
N TYR A 8 19.70 10.00 2.19
CA TYR A 8 18.69 10.68 2.99
C TYR A 8 18.47 12.10 2.47
N PRO A 9 17.25 12.66 2.61
CA PRO A 9 16.99 14.01 2.15
C PRO A 9 17.76 15.03 3.01
N PRO A 10 18.07 16.22 2.47
CA PRO A 10 18.84 17.24 3.21
C PRO A 10 18.22 17.67 4.54
N TYR A 11 16.89 17.53 4.68
CA TYR A 11 16.12 17.88 5.87
C TYR A 11 15.98 16.73 6.89
N TYR A 12 16.69 15.60 6.71
CA TYR A 12 16.59 14.45 7.63
C TYR A 12 16.84 14.83 9.09
N GLU A 13 17.84 15.68 9.36
CA GLU A 13 18.19 16.08 10.74
C GLU A 13 17.10 16.97 11.40
N ASP A 14 16.23 17.60 10.61
CA ASP A 14 15.12 18.42 11.09
C ASP A 14 13.82 17.59 11.27
N THR A 15 13.84 16.31 10.92
CA THR A 15 12.68 15.43 10.96
C THR A 15 12.34 15.03 12.40
N ASN A 16 11.05 15.10 12.76
CA ASN A 16 10.55 14.50 13.98
C ASN A 16 10.52 12.98 13.84
N ILE A 17 11.57 12.33 14.35
CA ILE A 17 11.77 10.89 14.25
C ILE A 17 10.61 10.02 14.75
N ASN A 18 9.66 10.56 15.53
CA ASN A 18 8.55 9.80 16.10
C ASN A 18 7.16 10.14 15.52
N ASN A 19 7.07 11.15 14.65
CA ASN A 19 5.78 11.65 14.15
C ASN A 19 5.85 12.28 12.74
N ASP A 20 6.78 11.87 11.90
CA ASP A 20 6.87 12.34 10.51
C ASP A 20 6.85 11.15 9.52
N CYS A 21 6.97 11.50 8.25
CA CYS A 21 7.39 10.64 7.16
C CYS A 21 8.56 11.28 6.40
N ILE A 22 9.41 10.47 5.76
CA ILE A 22 10.50 10.96 4.89
C ILE A 22 10.64 10.09 3.65
N ASP A 23 11.02 10.72 2.54
CA ASP A 23 11.42 10.00 1.32
C ASP A 23 12.90 9.69 1.38
N VAL A 24 13.25 8.42 1.19
CA VAL A 24 14.63 7.91 1.16
C VAL A 24 14.91 7.36 -0.22
N PHE A 25 16.08 7.68 -0.75
CA PHE A 25 16.54 7.24 -2.07
C PHE A 25 17.47 6.04 -1.90
N ILE A 26 17.20 4.96 -2.62
CA ILE A 26 17.87 3.68 -2.44
C ILE A 26 18.39 3.22 -3.79
N ASP A 27 19.71 3.26 -3.96
CA ASP A 27 20.35 2.76 -5.17
C ASP A 27 20.52 1.24 -5.04
N MET A 28 20.00 0.52 -6.02
CA MET A 28 19.97 -0.95 -6.01
C MET A 28 20.82 -1.51 -7.15
N GLU A 29 21.23 -2.77 -7.05
CA GLU A 29 22.12 -3.41 -8.03
C GLU A 29 21.53 -3.57 -9.45
N ASP A 30 20.22 -3.36 -9.63
CA ASP A 30 19.58 -3.29 -10.95
C ASP A 30 19.84 -1.95 -11.67
N GLY A 31 20.43 -0.99 -10.95
CA GLY A 31 20.73 0.35 -11.43
C GLY A 31 19.52 1.29 -11.39
N VAL A 32 18.48 0.95 -10.62
CA VAL A 32 17.34 1.86 -10.35
C VAL A 32 17.55 2.53 -9.00
N THR A 33 17.28 3.83 -8.93
CA THR A 33 17.13 4.56 -7.67
C THR A 33 15.67 4.51 -7.23
N TYR A 34 15.40 3.80 -6.14
CA TYR A 34 14.06 3.67 -5.56
C TYR A 34 13.82 4.81 -4.57
N THR A 35 12.79 5.62 -4.81
CA THR A 35 12.31 6.61 -3.84
C THR A 35 11.21 5.99 -2.98
N ILE A 36 11.49 5.77 -1.70
CA ILE A 36 10.56 5.11 -0.77
C ILE A 36 10.23 6.02 0.40
N THR A 37 8.94 6.23 0.64
CA THR A 37 8.48 6.97 1.81
C THR A 37 8.41 6.07 3.05
N PHE A 38 9.12 6.44 4.10
CA PHE A 38 9.07 5.83 5.42
C PHE A 38 8.13 6.60 6.33
N TRP A 39 7.23 5.89 7.01
CA TRP A 39 6.22 6.48 7.87
C TRP A 39 6.36 6.00 9.31
N THR A 40 6.21 6.94 10.25
CA THR A 40 5.89 6.60 11.63
C THR A 40 4.37 6.42 11.78
N PRO A 41 3.89 5.45 12.59
CA PRO A 41 2.46 5.27 12.75
C PRO A 41 1.71 6.49 13.31
N ASN A 42 2.36 7.31 14.15
CA ASN A 42 1.74 8.55 14.66
C ASN A 42 1.45 9.58 13.55
N ASN A 43 2.29 9.63 12.50
CA ASN A 43 2.10 10.61 11.43
C ASN A 43 0.76 10.42 10.69
N TYR A 44 0.23 9.19 10.61
CA TYR A 44 -1.12 8.97 10.07
C TYR A 44 -2.20 9.69 10.89
N TYR A 45 -2.12 9.67 12.22
CA TYR A 45 -3.09 10.38 13.06
C TYR A 45 -2.98 11.88 12.86
N TRP A 46 -1.76 12.42 12.77
CA TRP A 46 -1.54 13.83 12.44
C TRP A 46 -2.17 14.21 11.09
N CYS A 47 -1.97 13.40 10.04
CA CYS A 47 -2.59 13.63 8.73
C CYS A 47 -4.12 13.55 8.81
N MET A 48 -4.66 12.53 9.48
CA MET A 48 -6.11 12.38 9.68
C MET A 48 -6.71 13.58 10.41
N ASP A 49 -6.03 14.12 11.44
CA ASP A 49 -6.48 15.32 12.15
C ASP A 49 -6.44 16.57 11.27
N LYS A 50 -5.34 16.75 10.53
CA LYS A 50 -5.13 17.89 9.63
C LYS A 50 -6.18 17.93 8.52
N GLU A 51 -6.43 16.79 7.88
CA GLU A 51 -7.39 16.66 6.78
C GLU A 51 -8.83 16.43 7.25
N LYS A 52 -9.05 16.32 8.58
CA LYS A 52 -10.34 16.03 9.22
C LYS A 52 -11.00 14.76 8.68
N LEU A 53 -10.19 13.71 8.51
CA LEU A 53 -10.61 12.39 8.10
C LEU A 53 -10.52 11.41 9.27
N ASP A 54 -11.32 10.35 9.21
CA ASP A 54 -11.27 9.22 10.14
C ASP A 54 -10.61 7.97 9.52
N TYR A 55 -10.02 8.15 8.35
CA TYR A 55 -9.25 7.15 7.61
C TYR A 55 -8.12 7.82 6.84
N PHE A 56 -7.17 7.03 6.38
CA PHE A 56 -6.09 7.50 5.53
C PHE A 56 -6.38 7.11 4.09
N PRO A 57 -6.56 8.06 3.15
CA PRO A 57 -6.79 7.77 1.75
C PRO A 57 -5.68 6.91 1.14
N PHE A 58 -6.03 6.15 0.10
CA PHE A 58 -5.04 5.38 -0.63
C PHE A 58 -4.00 6.31 -1.27
N GLY A 59 -2.73 6.02 -1.01
CA GLY A 59 -1.58 6.62 -1.67
C GLY A 59 -0.60 5.54 -2.12
N CYS A 60 0.64 5.93 -2.33
CA CYS A 60 1.75 5.00 -2.56
C CYS A 60 1.90 4.01 -1.38
N PRO A 61 2.14 2.71 -1.60
CA PRO A 61 2.44 1.79 -0.51
C PRO A 61 3.73 2.21 0.20
N ASP A 62 3.61 2.42 1.49
CA ASP A 62 4.59 3.02 2.37
C ASP A 62 5.24 1.98 3.29
N ILE A 63 6.51 2.21 3.67
CA ILE A 63 7.22 1.36 4.64
C ILE A 63 7.10 1.97 6.03
N HIS A 64 6.79 1.14 7.02
CA HIS A 64 6.44 1.61 8.36
C HIS A 64 7.56 1.30 9.35
N VAL A 65 8.05 2.33 10.03
CA VAL A 65 9.09 2.23 11.05
C VAL A 65 8.61 2.79 12.38
N LYS A 66 9.11 2.22 13.48
CA LYS A 66 8.78 2.68 14.83
C LYS A 66 9.20 4.13 15.04
N SER A 67 10.37 4.46 14.51
CA SER A 67 10.94 5.80 14.48
C SER A 67 11.86 5.93 13.27
N LEU A 68 11.99 7.12 12.68
CA LEU A 68 12.78 7.42 11.48
C LEU A 68 14.28 7.50 11.79
N THR A 69 14.82 6.53 12.52
CA THR A 69 16.25 6.41 12.73
C THR A 69 16.88 5.67 11.54
N LYS A 70 18.11 6.06 11.16
CA LYS A 70 18.86 5.36 10.10
C LYS A 70 18.93 3.86 10.32
N GLU A 71 19.08 3.40 11.57
CA GLU A 71 19.08 1.96 11.90
C GLU A 71 17.77 1.26 11.53
N ASN A 72 16.61 1.82 11.88
CA ASN A 72 15.32 1.21 11.56
C ASN A 72 15.07 1.20 10.05
N ILE A 73 15.42 2.29 9.38
CA ILE A 73 15.27 2.45 7.93
C ILE A 73 16.16 1.45 7.19
N THR A 74 17.46 1.38 7.53
CA THR A 74 18.38 0.41 6.91
C THR A 74 17.90 -1.02 7.09
N LYS A 75 17.51 -1.42 8.32
CA LYS A 75 17.01 -2.78 8.57
C LYS A 75 15.71 -3.09 7.81
N ALA A 76 14.83 -2.11 7.67
CA ALA A 76 13.61 -2.26 6.88
C ALA A 76 13.95 -2.46 5.39
N ILE A 77 14.85 -1.65 4.83
CA ILE A 77 15.28 -1.78 3.43
C ILE A 77 15.94 -3.14 3.18
N GLU A 78 16.82 -3.60 4.08
CA GLU A 78 17.47 -4.91 3.98
C GLU A 78 16.46 -6.07 3.93
N ASP A 79 15.37 -5.99 4.70
CA ASP A 79 14.31 -6.99 4.70
C ASP A 79 13.43 -6.89 3.44
N TYR A 80 13.06 -5.67 3.04
CA TYR A 80 12.31 -5.40 1.81
C TYR A 80 13.07 -5.73 0.53
N ALA A 81 14.40 -5.79 0.58
CA ALA A 81 15.25 -6.19 -0.53
C ALA A 81 15.35 -7.71 -0.71
N GLN A 82 14.83 -8.52 0.23
CA GLN A 82 14.73 -9.98 0.09
C GLN A 82 13.68 -10.36 -0.98
N ASP A 83 13.64 -11.64 -1.38
CA ASP A 83 12.63 -12.19 -2.29
C ASP A 83 12.44 -11.38 -3.59
N GLU A 84 13.55 -11.17 -4.31
CA GLU A 84 13.60 -10.33 -5.52
C GLU A 84 13.11 -8.89 -5.32
N ALA A 85 13.17 -8.41 -4.08
CA ALA A 85 12.68 -7.11 -3.62
C ALA A 85 11.20 -6.87 -3.97
N TYR A 86 10.37 -7.91 -4.01
CA TYR A 86 8.99 -7.83 -4.48
C TYR A 86 8.19 -6.69 -3.83
N PHE A 87 8.22 -6.59 -2.50
CA PHE A 87 7.48 -5.55 -1.78
C PHE A 87 8.13 -4.16 -1.88
N LEU A 88 9.45 -4.09 -2.07
CA LEU A 88 10.12 -2.81 -2.35
C LEU A 88 9.68 -2.26 -3.71
N LYS A 89 9.64 -3.12 -4.73
CA LYS A 89 9.15 -2.78 -6.07
C LYS A 89 7.69 -2.37 -6.05
N LEU A 90 6.86 -3.09 -5.31
CA LEU A 90 5.44 -2.75 -5.17
C LEU A 90 5.26 -1.40 -4.46
N SER A 91 6.10 -1.10 -3.47
CA SER A 91 6.10 0.20 -2.77
C SER A 91 6.50 1.33 -3.71
N PHE A 92 7.59 1.19 -4.47
CA PHE A 92 8.01 2.21 -5.43
C PHE A 92 7.03 2.39 -6.59
N LEU A 93 6.68 1.32 -7.29
CA LEU A 93 5.85 1.39 -8.49
C LEU A 93 4.40 1.77 -8.19
N GLY A 94 3.88 1.42 -7.00
CA GLY A 94 2.53 1.75 -6.58
C GLY A 94 2.27 3.26 -6.46
N GLY A 95 3.31 4.09 -6.37
CA GLY A 95 3.22 5.55 -6.32
C GLY A 95 3.52 6.28 -7.63
N CYS A 96 4.17 5.62 -8.60
CA CYS A 96 4.75 6.30 -9.77
C CYS A 96 3.88 6.24 -11.02
N ASP A 97 3.27 5.10 -11.35
CA ASP A 97 2.47 4.97 -12.58
C ASP A 97 1.43 3.83 -12.52
N ARG A 98 0.22 4.08 -13.03
CA ARG A 98 -0.91 3.12 -13.08
C ARG A 98 -0.92 2.31 -14.38
N ASN A 99 0.26 1.97 -14.87
CA ASN A 99 0.46 1.26 -16.14
C ASN A 99 1.01 -0.16 -15.91
N GLY A 100 1.09 -0.93 -17.00
CA GLY A 100 1.70 -2.26 -16.99
C GLY A 100 1.08 -3.20 -15.94
N ALA A 101 1.93 -3.72 -15.05
CA ALA A 101 1.55 -4.65 -13.99
C ALA A 101 0.53 -4.07 -13.01
N LEU A 102 0.49 -2.75 -12.87
CA LEU A 102 -0.34 -2.04 -11.89
C LEU A 102 -1.54 -1.36 -12.55
N SER A 103 -1.80 -1.63 -13.83
CA SER A 103 -2.95 -1.10 -14.56
C SER A 103 -4.26 -1.70 -14.07
N ILE A 104 -5.35 -0.92 -14.20
CA ILE A 104 -6.69 -1.36 -13.81
C ILE A 104 -7.12 -2.61 -14.60
N ASP A 105 -6.73 -2.71 -15.87
CA ASP A 105 -7.07 -3.84 -16.73
C ASP A 105 -6.36 -5.12 -16.31
N GLU A 106 -5.07 -5.02 -15.95
CA GLU A 106 -4.32 -6.14 -15.40
C GLU A 106 -4.91 -6.60 -14.07
N MET A 107 -5.22 -5.68 -13.17
CA MET A 107 -5.87 -6.02 -11.90
C MET A 107 -7.24 -6.66 -12.12
N ASN A 108 -8.06 -6.13 -13.04
CA ASN A 108 -9.33 -6.74 -13.43
C ASN A 108 -9.12 -8.17 -13.94
N HIS A 109 -8.10 -8.42 -14.77
CA HIS A 109 -7.75 -9.76 -15.25
C HIS A 109 -7.40 -10.72 -14.11
N ILE A 110 -6.57 -10.28 -13.17
CA ILE A 110 -6.21 -11.06 -11.98
C ILE A 110 -7.45 -11.34 -11.11
N ILE A 111 -8.29 -10.35 -10.88
CA ILE A 111 -9.49 -10.46 -10.04
C ILE A 111 -10.49 -11.47 -10.62
N ARG A 112 -10.73 -11.47 -11.93
CA ARG A 112 -11.56 -12.48 -12.62
C ARG A 112 -11.05 -13.89 -12.31
N THR A 113 -9.73 -14.06 -12.38
CA THR A 113 -9.07 -15.35 -12.12
C THR A 113 -9.22 -15.78 -10.67
N ILE A 114 -9.00 -14.86 -9.71
CA ILE A 114 -9.14 -15.17 -8.27
C ILE A 114 -10.59 -15.49 -7.91
N ASN A 115 -11.55 -14.73 -8.43
CA ASN A 115 -12.97 -14.91 -8.13
C ASN A 115 -13.63 -16.02 -8.97
N ASN A 116 -12.95 -16.53 -10.00
CA ASN A 116 -13.47 -17.50 -10.97
C ASN A 116 -14.82 -17.07 -11.61
N ARG A 117 -14.95 -15.78 -11.94
CA ARG A 117 -16.12 -15.19 -12.59
C ARG A 117 -15.75 -13.89 -13.32
N THR A 118 -16.62 -13.44 -14.22
CA THR A 118 -16.53 -12.14 -14.89
C THR A 118 -17.19 -11.05 -14.06
N PHE A 119 -16.83 -9.80 -14.32
CA PHE A 119 -17.54 -8.66 -13.76
C PHE A 119 -18.96 -8.56 -14.33
N LEU A 120 -19.88 -7.97 -13.56
CA LEU A 120 -21.28 -7.86 -13.99
C LEU A 120 -21.47 -6.91 -15.18
N TRP A 121 -20.76 -5.78 -15.19
CA TRP A 121 -20.82 -4.80 -16.29
C TRP A 121 -20.34 -5.37 -17.64
N GLU A 122 -19.56 -6.45 -17.66
CA GLU A 122 -19.13 -7.09 -18.92
C GLU A 122 -20.28 -7.76 -19.67
N LYS A 123 -21.43 -7.94 -19.02
CA LYS A 123 -22.65 -8.47 -19.62
C LYS A 123 -23.59 -7.37 -20.12
N GLU A 124 -23.28 -6.11 -19.82
CA GLU A 124 -24.13 -4.96 -20.17
C GLU A 124 -23.73 -4.41 -21.55
N LEU A 125 -24.74 -4.16 -22.40
CA LEU A 125 -24.55 -3.78 -23.82
C LEU A 125 -24.10 -2.32 -24.01
N TYR A 126 -24.13 -1.49 -22.96
CA TYR A 126 -23.79 -0.07 -23.01
C TYR A 126 -22.85 0.30 -21.85
N SER A 127 -21.65 0.77 -22.18
CA SER A 127 -20.63 1.18 -21.22
C SER A 127 -20.92 2.58 -20.67
N GLU A 128 -21.87 2.69 -19.76
CA GLU A 128 -21.83 3.83 -18.83
C GLU A 128 -20.73 3.55 -17.79
N LEU A 129 -20.01 4.59 -17.34
CA LEU A 129 -19.10 4.48 -16.21
C LEU A 129 -19.93 4.01 -15.01
N HIS A 130 -19.79 2.73 -14.65
CA HIS A 130 -20.54 2.16 -13.55
C HIS A 130 -19.94 2.72 -12.26
N LYS A 131 -20.67 3.60 -11.59
CA LYS A 131 -20.32 4.02 -10.24
C LYS A 131 -20.28 2.77 -9.35
N LEU A 132 -19.12 2.49 -8.79
CA LEU A 132 -18.96 1.37 -7.88
C LEU A 132 -19.61 1.71 -6.54
N GLU A 133 -20.34 0.76 -5.98
CA GLU A 133 -21.00 0.88 -4.69
C GLU A 133 -20.84 -0.39 -3.87
N ILE A 134 -20.63 -0.23 -2.57
CA ILE A 134 -20.57 -1.35 -1.62
C ILE A 134 -21.99 -1.91 -1.46
N ILE A 135 -22.14 -3.21 -1.69
CA ILE A 135 -23.37 -3.96 -1.41
C ILE A 135 -23.38 -4.43 0.04
N ASP A 136 -22.27 -5.00 0.51
CA ASP A 136 -22.17 -5.58 1.85
C ASP A 136 -20.73 -5.57 2.37
N ILE A 137 -20.59 -5.52 3.70
CA ILE A 137 -19.32 -5.64 4.42
C ILE A 137 -19.49 -6.71 5.49
N GLU A 138 -18.87 -7.87 5.26
CA GLU A 138 -18.82 -8.94 6.24
C GLU A 138 -17.63 -8.72 7.18
N TYR A 139 -17.94 -8.66 8.48
CA TYR A 139 -16.96 -8.54 9.55
C TYR A 139 -16.61 -9.92 10.11
N PRO A 140 -15.37 -10.12 10.61
CA PRO A 140 -14.99 -11.40 11.19
C PRO A 140 -15.81 -11.67 12.46
N LEU A 141 -16.07 -12.95 12.76
CA LEU A 141 -16.87 -13.36 13.93
C LEU A 141 -16.36 -12.76 15.25
N TYR A 142 -15.04 -12.55 15.34
CA TYR A 142 -14.40 -11.99 16.52
C TYR A 142 -14.38 -10.46 16.57
N TYR A 143 -15.01 -9.75 15.61
CA TYR A 143 -15.00 -8.29 15.52
C TYR A 143 -15.42 -7.61 16.82
N GLY A 144 -16.41 -8.16 17.55
CA GLY A 144 -16.87 -7.62 18.84
C GLY A 144 -15.81 -7.63 19.95
N TYR A 145 -14.75 -8.43 19.81
CA TYR A 145 -13.69 -8.60 20.82
C TYR A 145 -12.38 -7.92 20.45
N VAL A 146 -12.26 -7.39 19.24
CA VAL A 146 -11.03 -6.71 18.79
C VAL A 146 -10.93 -5.34 19.43
N ASN A 147 -9.75 -5.01 19.97
CA ASN A 147 -9.43 -3.66 20.40
C ASN A 147 -9.55 -2.70 19.20
N LYS A 148 -10.39 -1.68 19.35
CA LYS A 148 -10.70 -0.76 18.27
C LYS A 148 -9.60 0.26 18.02
N ASP A 149 -8.68 0.42 18.95
CA ASP A 149 -7.67 1.48 18.91
C ASP A 149 -6.30 1.00 18.43
N ASP A 150 -5.99 -0.30 18.51
CA ASP A 150 -4.71 -0.90 18.07
C ASP A 150 -4.88 -2.22 17.28
N GLY A 151 -6.09 -2.46 16.76
CA GLY A 151 -6.45 -3.72 16.13
C GLY A 151 -6.13 -3.85 14.64
N CYS A 152 -6.20 -5.09 14.16
CA CYS A 152 -6.16 -5.47 12.75
C CYS A 152 -7.25 -6.52 12.48
N ILE A 153 -8.06 -6.30 11.45
CA ILE A 153 -9.13 -7.21 11.04
C ILE A 153 -9.18 -7.36 9.52
N PRO A 154 -9.41 -8.58 8.99
CA PRO A 154 -9.87 -8.74 7.63
C PRO A 154 -11.37 -8.50 7.54
N VAL A 155 -11.82 -7.77 6.52
CA VAL A 155 -13.23 -7.67 6.13
C VAL A 155 -13.42 -8.23 4.72
N ILE A 156 -14.62 -8.73 4.41
CA ILE A 156 -14.99 -9.12 3.05
C ILE A 156 -15.97 -8.07 2.53
N VAL A 157 -15.66 -7.47 1.39
CA VAL A 157 -16.44 -6.39 0.80
C VAL A 157 -17.04 -6.90 -0.49
N THR A 158 -18.36 -6.88 -0.59
CA THR A 158 -19.07 -7.18 -1.84
C THR A 158 -19.40 -5.87 -2.53
N VAL A 159 -19.06 -5.75 -3.81
CA VAL A 159 -19.30 -4.55 -4.62
C VAL A 159 -20.30 -4.87 -5.73
N ASN A 160 -21.01 -3.85 -6.22
CA ASN A 160 -21.97 -3.97 -7.33
C ASN A 160 -21.36 -4.40 -8.68
N ASP A 161 -20.04 -4.60 -8.71
CA ASP A 161 -19.31 -5.22 -9.79
C ASP A 161 -19.43 -6.76 -9.85
N GLY A 162 -20.05 -7.34 -8.82
CA GLY A 162 -20.25 -8.77 -8.64
C GLY A 162 -19.03 -9.50 -8.08
N MET A 163 -18.02 -8.78 -7.60
CA MET A 163 -16.82 -9.31 -6.98
C MET A 163 -16.85 -9.17 -5.46
N THR A 164 -16.00 -9.96 -4.82
CA THR A 164 -15.76 -9.92 -3.38
C THR A 164 -14.29 -9.67 -3.13
N TYR A 165 -14.00 -8.72 -2.24
CA TYR A 165 -12.65 -8.26 -1.92
C TYR A 165 -12.37 -8.51 -0.44
N LYS A 166 -11.38 -9.34 -0.14
CA LYS A 166 -10.87 -9.48 1.22
C LYS A 166 -9.85 -8.38 1.48
N ILE A 167 -10.14 -7.48 2.42
CA ILE A 167 -9.32 -6.31 2.71
C ILE A 167 -8.90 -6.35 4.18
N THR A 168 -7.60 -6.26 4.44
CA THR A 168 -7.07 -6.09 5.79
C THR A 168 -7.15 -4.62 6.21
N VAL A 169 -7.87 -4.36 7.30
CA VAL A 169 -8.08 -3.04 7.89
C VAL A 169 -7.41 -2.96 9.25
N ILE A 170 -6.67 -1.88 9.50
CA ILE A 170 -5.92 -1.66 10.72
C ILE A 170 -6.17 -0.27 11.29
N THR A 171 -5.81 -0.08 12.57
CA THR A 171 -5.43 1.26 13.04
C THR A 171 -3.92 1.46 12.95
N PRO A 172 -3.41 2.70 12.82
CA PRO A 172 -1.96 2.93 12.85
C PRO A 172 -1.26 2.35 14.09
N ASN A 173 -1.89 2.40 15.27
CA ASN A 173 -1.32 1.82 16.50
C ASN A 173 -1.08 0.31 16.45
N TYR A 174 -1.77 -0.44 15.57
CA TYR A 174 -1.49 -1.85 15.34
C TYR A 174 0.01 -2.07 15.02
N TYR A 175 0.63 -1.17 14.25
CA TYR A 175 2.04 -1.26 13.92
C TYR A 175 2.95 -1.14 15.14
N TYR A 176 2.66 -0.20 16.06
CA TYR A 176 3.41 -0.12 17.31
C TYR A 176 3.25 -1.39 18.15
N GLY A 177 2.03 -1.91 18.27
CA GLY A 177 1.75 -3.16 18.98
C GLY A 177 2.53 -4.33 18.39
N TYR A 178 2.53 -4.46 17.06
CA TYR A 178 3.27 -5.49 16.33
C TYR A 178 4.79 -5.36 16.55
N MET A 179 5.35 -4.18 16.28
CA MET A 179 6.79 -3.92 16.41
C MET A 179 7.28 -4.14 17.84
N HIS A 180 6.51 -3.71 18.84
CA HIS A 180 6.81 -3.95 20.25
C HIS A 180 6.79 -5.45 20.59
N LYS A 181 5.72 -6.16 20.22
CA LYS A 181 5.57 -7.59 20.50
C LYS A 181 6.70 -8.43 19.90
N ASN A 182 7.15 -8.07 18.70
CA ASN A 182 8.20 -8.78 17.97
C ASN A 182 9.60 -8.23 18.22
N LYS A 183 9.75 -7.19 19.07
CA LYS A 183 11.03 -6.52 19.35
C LYS A 183 11.73 -6.00 18.09
N MET A 184 10.95 -5.48 17.15
CA MET A 184 11.42 -4.91 15.88
C MET A 184 11.27 -3.39 15.85
N GLY A 185 12.08 -2.75 15.01
CA GLY A 185 12.02 -1.31 14.75
C GLY A 185 11.20 -0.92 13.52
N TYR A 186 10.67 -1.90 12.80
CA TYR A 186 9.95 -1.72 11.53
C TYR A 186 8.91 -2.83 11.33
N MET A 187 7.97 -2.60 10.42
CA MET A 187 7.05 -3.62 9.93
C MET A 187 7.71 -4.42 8.81
N PRO A 188 7.71 -5.77 8.87
CA PRO A 188 8.29 -6.59 7.81
C PRO A 188 7.51 -6.43 6.48
N PRO A 189 8.13 -6.83 5.35
CA PRO A 189 7.50 -6.84 4.04
C PRO A 189 6.11 -7.46 4.09
N SER A 190 5.11 -6.68 3.73
CA SER A 190 3.73 -7.09 3.76
C SER A 190 2.90 -6.33 2.72
N PRO A 191 1.76 -6.90 2.30
CA PRO A 191 0.79 -6.16 1.48
C PRO A 191 0.34 -4.88 2.19
N PRO A 192 -0.07 -3.85 1.43
CA PRO A 192 -0.58 -2.62 2.01
C PRO A 192 -1.87 -2.88 2.80
N HIS A 193 -2.04 -2.13 3.89
CA HIS A 193 -3.21 -2.19 4.75
C HIS A 193 -4.10 -0.95 4.55
N LEU A 194 -5.42 -1.14 4.64
CA LEU A 194 -6.36 -0.03 4.74
C LEU A 194 -6.32 0.51 6.18
N LYS A 195 -6.09 1.83 6.33
CA LYS A 195 -5.85 2.45 7.64
C LYS A 195 -7.06 3.30 8.04
N VAL A 196 -7.61 3.01 9.20
CA VAL A 196 -8.69 3.78 9.84
C VAL A 196 -8.25 4.29 11.20
N ARG A 197 -8.81 5.41 11.65
CA ARG A 197 -8.50 5.98 12.97
C ARG A 197 -8.80 4.99 14.10
N SER A 198 -9.95 4.33 14.00
CA SER A 198 -10.43 3.29 14.92
C SER A 198 -11.26 2.27 14.14
N LEU A 199 -11.29 1.01 14.57
CA LEU A 199 -12.00 -0.08 13.86
C LEU A 199 -13.53 -0.03 14.03
N THR A 200 -14.13 1.15 13.96
CA THR A 200 -15.59 1.33 13.94
C THR A 200 -16.14 0.95 12.57
N LYS A 201 -17.37 0.44 12.51
CA LYS A 201 -18.00 0.08 11.22
C LYS A 201 -18.10 1.30 10.29
N GLN A 202 -18.41 2.47 10.86
CA GLN A 202 -18.52 3.73 10.13
C GLN A 202 -17.20 4.12 9.45
N TYR A 203 -16.08 4.11 10.18
CA TYR A 203 -14.78 4.50 9.61
C TYR A 203 -14.28 3.51 8.58
N ILE A 204 -14.54 2.21 8.81
CA ILE A 204 -14.24 1.15 7.84
C ILE A 204 -15.04 1.36 6.56
N GLN A 205 -16.34 1.67 6.66
CA GLN A 205 -17.18 1.94 5.50
C GLN A 205 -16.70 3.16 4.72
N GLN A 206 -16.43 4.30 5.38
CA GLN A 206 -15.92 5.51 4.74
C GLN A 206 -14.59 5.25 4.00
N ALA A 207 -13.68 4.51 4.62
CA ALA A 207 -12.40 4.18 4.02
C ALA A 207 -12.56 3.30 2.77
N LEU A 208 -13.47 2.33 2.82
CA LEU A 208 -13.78 1.46 1.69
C LEU A 208 -14.49 2.20 0.56
N GLU A 209 -15.42 3.10 0.86
CA GLU A 209 -16.09 3.95 -0.11
C GLU A 209 -15.08 4.83 -0.86
N SER A 210 -14.11 5.41 -0.16
CA SER A 210 -13.01 6.14 -0.79
C SER A 210 -12.16 5.24 -1.70
N CYS A 211 -12.03 3.95 -1.39
CA CYS A 211 -11.32 3.00 -2.25
C CYS A 211 -12.09 2.64 -3.54
N LEU A 212 -13.37 3.01 -3.67
CA LEU A 212 -14.19 2.79 -4.86
C LEU A 212 -14.04 3.89 -5.91
N GLU A 213 -13.38 5.01 -5.56
CA GLU A 213 -12.99 6.03 -6.51
C GLU A 213 -12.05 5.46 -7.60
N ASP A 214 -11.95 6.17 -8.72
CA ASP A 214 -11.12 5.77 -9.87
C ASP A 214 -11.32 4.30 -10.28
N ASN A 215 -12.58 3.91 -10.54
CA ASN A 215 -12.96 2.53 -10.91
C ASN A 215 -12.51 1.46 -9.90
N GLY A 216 -12.42 1.84 -8.63
CA GLY A 216 -12.04 0.97 -7.53
C GLY A 216 -10.57 0.61 -7.52
N TYR A 217 -9.69 1.45 -8.10
CA TYR A 217 -8.27 1.17 -8.23
C TYR A 217 -7.65 0.74 -6.91
N ALA A 218 -7.85 1.53 -5.85
CA ALA A 218 -7.29 1.26 -4.53
C ALA A 218 -7.80 -0.06 -3.96
N LEU A 219 -9.11 -0.32 -4.03
CA LEU A 219 -9.70 -1.57 -3.54
C LEU A 219 -9.10 -2.80 -4.24
N LYS A 220 -8.97 -2.71 -5.57
CA LYS A 220 -8.40 -3.77 -6.41
C LYS A 220 -6.91 -3.96 -6.14
N PHE A 221 -6.16 -2.87 -5.97
CA PHE A 221 -4.74 -2.91 -5.62
C PHE A 221 -4.52 -3.60 -4.28
N TYR A 222 -5.26 -3.20 -3.23
CA TYR A 222 -5.20 -3.84 -1.92
C TYR A 222 -5.47 -5.34 -2.03
N PHE A 223 -6.53 -5.72 -2.74
CA PHE A 223 -6.91 -7.13 -2.88
C PHE A 223 -5.88 -7.95 -3.66
N VAL A 224 -5.39 -7.45 -4.80
CA VAL A 224 -4.39 -8.15 -5.62
C VAL A 224 -3.06 -8.27 -4.87
N ALA A 225 -2.62 -7.19 -4.21
CA ALA A 225 -1.41 -7.19 -3.39
C ALA A 225 -1.51 -8.19 -2.23
N GLN A 226 -2.65 -8.24 -1.54
CA GLN A 226 -2.88 -9.18 -0.42
C GLN A 226 -2.93 -10.65 -0.86
N ASN A 227 -3.15 -10.92 -2.14
CA ASN A 227 -3.06 -12.26 -2.72
C ASN A 227 -1.69 -12.57 -3.34
N GLY A 228 -0.73 -11.63 -3.33
CA GLY A 228 0.62 -11.80 -3.87
C GLY A 228 0.63 -12.13 -5.37
N ARG A 229 -0.25 -11.48 -6.15
CA ARG A 229 -0.51 -11.86 -7.56
C ARG A 229 0.05 -10.90 -8.61
N PHE A 230 0.78 -9.84 -8.24
CA PHE A 230 1.44 -9.02 -9.26
C PHE A 230 2.60 -9.80 -9.88
N ASP A 231 2.65 -9.81 -11.21
CA ASP A 231 3.69 -10.54 -11.94
C ASP A 231 5.04 -9.80 -11.83
N ILE A 232 6.00 -10.41 -11.14
CA ILE A 232 7.34 -9.85 -10.94
C ILE A 232 8.06 -9.53 -12.25
N LYS A 233 7.83 -10.29 -13.34
CA LYS A 233 8.42 -9.99 -14.65
C LYS A 233 7.86 -8.72 -15.25
N LYS A 234 6.55 -8.47 -15.07
CA LYS A 234 5.93 -7.22 -15.51
C LYS A 234 6.41 -6.04 -14.66
N LEU A 235 6.57 -6.22 -13.35
CA LEU A 235 7.18 -5.21 -12.47
C LEU A 235 8.62 -4.88 -12.90
N ASN A 236 9.45 -5.89 -13.18
CA ASN A 236 10.82 -5.70 -13.66
C ASN A 236 10.86 -4.97 -15.01
N LYS A 237 9.88 -5.19 -15.90
CA LYS A 237 9.78 -4.43 -17.16
C LYS A 237 9.52 -2.94 -16.91
N MET A 238 8.59 -2.62 -16.00
CA MET A 238 8.30 -1.23 -15.63
C MET A 238 9.54 -0.54 -15.04
N LEU A 239 10.32 -1.26 -14.23
CA LEU A 239 11.57 -0.74 -13.66
C LEU A 239 12.63 -0.46 -14.72
N ALA A 240 12.71 -1.29 -15.77
CA ALA A 240 13.62 -1.04 -16.88
C ALA A 240 13.27 0.25 -17.63
N GLU A 241 11.98 0.52 -17.84
CA GLU A 241 11.50 1.77 -18.46
C GLU A 241 11.84 2.98 -17.57
N ILE A 242 11.58 2.90 -16.27
CA ILE A 242 11.95 3.97 -15.32
C ILE A 242 13.47 4.20 -15.28
N LYS A 243 14.26 3.13 -15.38
CA LYS A 243 15.71 3.24 -15.40
C LYS A 243 16.19 4.05 -16.60
N GLU A 244 15.63 3.82 -17.79
CA GLU A 244 15.95 4.59 -18.99
C GLU A 244 15.69 6.08 -18.76
N ASP A 245 14.55 6.44 -18.16
CA ASP A 245 14.23 7.83 -17.80
C ASP A 245 15.23 8.43 -16.78
N GLN A 246 15.65 7.64 -15.77
CA GLN A 246 16.64 8.07 -14.77
C GLN A 246 18.04 8.27 -15.39
N ASP A 247 18.46 7.38 -16.28
CA ASP A 247 19.75 7.45 -16.97
C ASP A 247 19.82 8.64 -17.95
N GLU A 248 18.70 9.02 -18.57
CA GLU A 248 18.61 10.22 -19.41
C GLU A 248 18.76 11.51 -18.58
N PHE A 249 18.06 11.60 -17.44
CA PHE A 249 18.15 12.78 -16.58
C PHE A 249 19.56 13.02 -16.03
N ASN A 250 20.27 11.95 -15.67
CA ASN A 250 21.63 12.04 -15.14
C ASN A 250 22.70 12.39 -16.20
N GLN A 251 22.39 12.32 -17.49
CA GLN A 251 23.31 12.72 -18.57
C GLN A 251 23.28 14.22 -18.86
N ASP A 252 22.27 14.94 -18.38
CA ASP A 252 22.08 16.37 -18.58
C ASP A 252 22.64 17.25 -17.44
N GLU A 253 23.20 16.64 -16.37
CA GLU A 253 23.93 17.30 -15.27
C GLU A 253 25.46 17.26 -15.44
#